data_AF-A0A2A5B8K1-F1
#
_entry.id   AF-A0A2A5B8K1-F1
#
_cell.length_a   1.000
_cell.length_b   1.000
_cell.length_c   1.000
_cell.angle_alpha   90.00
_cell.angle_beta   90.00
_cell.angle_gamma   90.00
#
_symmetry.space_group_name_H-M   'P 1'
#
loop_
_entity.id
_entity.type
_entity.pdbx_description
1 polymer ?
#
loop_
_entity_poly.entity_id
_entity_poly.type
_entity_poly.pdbx_seq_one_letter_code
_entity_poly.pdbx_strand_id
1 'polypeptide(L)'
;MSVLFAAAVIFSPGNELRGEAYPDAHNFSHSFLYSIMQVGRFSFLWIGSIPLIAASFIYFQINKKMREENNLFQNSFYINRWVSFLMLFAIIFICVFPAYWSTGILGQHRTLNVAYFFFIIIWFINLTVWFNFYQEKMNYQIKKRIKEQLFIFLLLGIMLTGNGYSALYDVFSGEAYCYNKQLTKRFQNLREAKYTIKRNVVLSPLTNKPRCLFVSDITSNPKDWVNLAYVQFFKLEEKEILLENK
;
A
#
# COMPACT_ATOMS: atom_id res chain seq x y z
N MET A 1 12.58 3.08 -23.70
CA MET A 1 11.46 2.12 -23.87
C MET A 1 10.35 2.34 -22.83
N SER A 2 10.67 2.38 -21.54
CA SER A 2 9.68 2.54 -20.45
C SER A 2 8.85 3.82 -20.53
N VAL A 3 9.44 4.93 -20.98
CA VAL A 3 8.75 6.22 -21.16
C VAL A 3 7.70 6.17 -22.27
N LEU A 4 7.98 5.45 -23.37
CA LEU A 4 7.05 5.29 -24.48
C LEU A 4 5.84 4.46 -24.07
N PHE A 5 6.04 3.39 -23.30
CA PHE A 5 4.93 2.59 -22.76
C PHE A 5 4.12 3.34 -21.70
N ALA A 6 4.78 4.13 -20.85
CA ALA A 6 4.08 5.00 -19.90
C ALA A 6 3.22 6.04 -20.64
N ALA A 7 3.74 6.67 -21.69
CA ALA A 7 2.99 7.61 -22.51
C ALA A 7 1.79 6.92 -23.20
N ALA A 8 1.98 5.75 -23.80
CA ALA A 8 0.91 5.00 -24.45
C ALA A 8 -0.23 4.62 -23.48
N VAL A 9 0.10 4.29 -22.23
CA VAL A 9 -0.90 4.02 -21.19
C VAL A 9 -1.61 5.30 -20.78
N ILE A 10 -0.87 6.39 -20.52
CA ILE A 10 -1.43 7.68 -20.08
C ILE A 10 -2.43 8.22 -21.11
N PHE A 11 -2.06 8.22 -22.39
CA PHE A 11 -2.89 8.72 -23.50
C PHE A 11 -3.87 7.69 -24.06
N SER A 12 -4.10 6.57 -23.35
CA SER A 12 -5.10 5.61 -23.80
C SER A 12 -6.52 6.20 -23.66
N PRO A 13 -7.40 6.05 -24.66
CA PRO A 13 -8.72 6.70 -24.68
C PRO A 13 -9.63 6.24 -23.53
N GLY A 14 -9.39 5.05 -22.98
CA GLY A 14 -10.10 4.55 -21.80
C GLY A 14 -9.80 5.35 -20.52
N ASN A 15 -8.67 6.05 -20.43
CA ASN A 15 -8.37 6.92 -19.30
C ASN A 15 -9.13 8.25 -19.38
N GLU A 16 -9.28 8.81 -20.57
CA GLU A 16 -10.05 10.05 -20.78
C GLU A 16 -11.54 9.84 -20.45
N LEU A 17 -12.15 8.76 -20.94
CA LEU A 17 -13.53 8.39 -20.61
C LEU A 17 -13.76 8.15 -19.11
N ARG A 18 -12.73 7.72 -18.37
CA ARG A 18 -12.78 7.58 -16.91
C ARG A 18 -12.55 8.92 -16.20
N GLY A 19 -11.75 9.80 -16.77
CA GLY A 19 -11.46 11.15 -16.26
C GLY A 19 -12.67 12.07 -16.35
N GLU A 20 -13.51 11.94 -17.38
CA GLU A 20 -14.76 12.71 -17.53
C GLU A 20 -15.76 12.50 -16.39
N ALA A 21 -15.68 11.37 -15.68
CA ALA A 21 -16.51 11.10 -14.51
C ALA A 21 -16.09 11.92 -13.26
N TYR A 22 -14.94 12.60 -13.31
CA TYR A 22 -14.38 13.36 -12.19
C TYR A 22 -14.30 14.86 -12.53
N PRO A 23 -15.09 15.72 -11.86
CA PRO A 23 -15.14 17.16 -12.17
C PRO A 23 -13.80 17.88 -12.07
N ASP A 24 -12.91 17.42 -11.17
CA ASP A 24 -11.62 18.03 -10.88
C ASP A 24 -10.44 17.37 -11.61
N ALA A 25 -10.71 16.43 -12.54
CA ALA A 25 -9.66 15.83 -13.36
C ALA A 25 -8.95 16.88 -14.23
N HIS A 26 -7.65 16.70 -14.42
CA HIS A 26 -6.79 17.58 -15.24
C HIS A 26 -6.74 19.06 -14.83
N ASN A 27 -7.22 19.42 -13.64
CA ASN A 27 -7.05 20.76 -13.08
C ASN A 27 -5.65 20.90 -12.43
N PHE A 28 -4.70 21.49 -13.17
CA PHE A 28 -3.30 21.60 -12.72
C PHE A 28 -3.14 22.25 -11.35
N SER A 29 -3.83 23.38 -11.11
CA SER A 29 -3.74 24.11 -9.85
C SER A 29 -4.22 23.27 -8.67
N HIS A 30 -5.38 22.61 -8.85
CA HIS A 30 -5.92 21.68 -7.85
C HIS A 30 -4.97 20.51 -7.61
N SER A 31 -4.56 19.80 -8.66
CA SER A 31 -3.70 18.62 -8.52
C SER A 31 -2.35 18.94 -7.89
N PHE A 32 -1.75 20.08 -8.24
CA PHE A 32 -0.47 20.52 -7.69
C PHE A 32 -0.58 20.89 -6.21
N LEU A 33 -1.53 21.76 -5.84
CA LEU A 33 -1.70 22.22 -4.46
C LEU A 33 -2.08 21.08 -3.52
N TYR A 34 -3.04 20.24 -3.91
CA TYR A 34 -3.43 19.09 -3.09
C TYR A 34 -2.30 18.08 -2.97
N SER A 35 -1.50 17.86 -4.02
CA SER A 35 -0.33 16.98 -3.93
C SER A 35 0.70 17.52 -2.93
N ILE A 36 0.98 18.83 -2.92
CA ILE A 36 1.86 19.44 -1.91
C ILE A 36 1.30 19.28 -0.50
N MET A 37 0.00 19.51 -0.31
CA MET A 37 -0.65 19.32 0.99
C MET A 37 -0.52 17.87 1.47
N GLN A 38 -0.70 16.91 0.57
CA GLN A 38 -0.53 15.49 0.89
C GLN A 38 0.93 15.13 1.18
N VAL A 39 1.90 15.71 0.47
CA VAL A 39 3.33 15.56 0.79
C VAL A 39 3.57 15.96 2.25
N GLY A 40 3.12 17.16 2.65
CA GLY A 40 3.26 17.62 4.04
C GLY A 40 2.59 16.68 5.04
N ARG A 41 1.33 16.30 4.79
CA ARG A 41 0.55 15.39 5.65
C ARG A 41 1.25 14.03 5.82
N PHE A 42 1.66 13.40 4.73
CA PHE A 42 2.26 12.07 4.77
C PHE A 42 3.68 12.09 5.33
N SER A 43 4.48 13.11 5.00
CA SER A 43 5.80 13.29 5.62
C SER A 43 5.66 13.40 7.14
N PHE A 44 4.73 14.21 7.65
CA PHE A 44 4.53 14.33 9.10
C PHE A 44 4.09 13.00 9.74
N LEU A 45 3.10 12.33 9.13
CA LEU A 45 2.56 11.07 9.65
C LEU A 45 3.59 9.94 9.65
N TRP A 46 4.40 9.83 8.60
CA TRP A 46 5.37 8.75 8.46
C TRP A 46 6.63 8.99 9.29
N ILE A 47 7.18 10.20 9.27
CA ILE A 47 8.35 10.57 10.08
C ILE A 47 8.04 10.45 11.57
N GLY A 48 6.83 10.85 11.98
CA GLY A 48 6.37 10.75 13.37
C GLY A 48 6.01 9.33 13.82
N SER A 49 6.10 8.33 12.95
CA SER A 49 5.70 6.97 13.31
C SER A 49 6.71 6.31 14.25
N ILE A 50 6.21 5.79 15.38
CA ILE A 50 7.02 5.10 16.40
C ILE A 50 7.91 3.99 15.79
N PRO A 51 7.41 3.11 14.89
CA PRO A 51 8.24 2.09 14.27
C PRO A 51 9.42 2.67 13.50
N LEU A 52 9.19 3.72 12.71
CA LEU A 52 10.24 4.31 11.88
C LEU A 52 11.30 5.01 12.73
N ILE A 53 10.89 5.70 13.79
CA ILE A 53 11.80 6.33 14.74
C ILE A 53 12.66 5.26 15.45
N ALA A 54 12.05 4.20 15.97
CA ALA A 54 12.77 3.10 16.62
C ALA A 54 13.75 2.41 15.64
N ALA A 55 13.30 2.16 14.41
CA ALA A 55 14.15 1.61 13.35
C ALA A 55 15.33 2.53 13.01
N SER A 56 15.13 3.86 12.99
CA SER A 56 16.16 4.85 12.71
C SER A 56 17.29 4.81 13.76
N PHE A 57 16.94 4.67 15.04
CA PHE A 57 17.93 4.53 16.12
C PHE A 57 18.69 3.20 16.05
N ILE A 58 18.01 2.10 15.74
CA ILE A 58 18.68 0.80 15.54
C ILE A 58 19.62 0.89 14.34
N TYR A 59 19.16 1.52 13.26
CA TYR A 59 19.91 1.68 12.01
C TYR A 59 21.18 2.49 12.19
N PHE A 60 21.21 3.47 13.09
CA PHE A 60 22.42 4.25 13.39
C PHE A 60 23.65 3.36 13.68
N GLN A 61 23.49 2.31 14.49
CA GLN A 61 24.58 1.36 14.80
C GLN A 61 24.93 0.48 13.59
N ILE A 62 23.93 0.08 12.81
CA ILE A 62 24.13 -0.70 11.58
C ILE A 62 24.93 0.13 10.56
N ASN A 63 24.58 1.41 10.39
CA ASN A 63 25.26 2.32 9.49
C ASN A 63 26.74 2.50 9.87
N LYS A 64 27.06 2.64 11.16
CA LYS A 64 28.46 2.72 11.62
C LYS A 64 29.29 1.54 11.14
N LYS A 65 28.78 0.32 11.32
CA LYS A 65 29.43 -0.91 10.87
C LYS A 65 29.52 -0.99 9.35
N MET A 66 28.42 -0.73 8.64
CA MET A 66 28.38 -0.77 7.17
C MET A 66 29.35 0.23 6.52
N ARG A 67 29.56 1.39 7.15
CA ARG A 67 30.51 2.41 6.71
C ARG A 67 31.96 1.92 6.75
N GLU A 68 32.31 1.11 7.76
CA GLU A 68 33.66 0.56 7.93
C GLU A 68 33.92 -0.58 6.94
N GLU A 69 32.87 -1.28 6.52
CA GLU A 69 32.95 -2.44 5.61
C GLU A 69 32.72 -2.06 4.12
N ASN A 70 32.13 -0.90 3.81
CA ASN A 70 31.68 -0.57 2.46
C ASN A 70 31.88 0.91 2.07
N ASN A 71 32.64 1.13 0.99
CA ASN A 71 32.94 2.45 0.43
C ASN A 71 31.70 3.25 -0.01
N LEU A 72 30.63 2.60 -0.48
CA LEU A 72 29.38 3.29 -0.83
C LEU A 72 28.72 3.91 0.39
N PHE A 73 28.67 3.15 1.49
CA PHE A 73 28.16 3.66 2.76
C PHE A 73 29.07 4.73 3.33
N GLN A 74 30.40 4.57 3.24
CA GLN A 74 31.36 5.59 3.64
C GLN A 74 31.16 6.93 2.93
N ASN A 75 30.94 6.89 1.62
CA ASN A 75 30.76 8.08 0.79
C ASN A 75 29.30 8.53 0.69
N SER A 76 28.40 8.03 1.55
CA SER A 76 26.98 8.42 1.57
C SER A 76 26.29 8.25 0.21
N PHE A 77 26.60 7.17 -0.51
CA PHE A 77 26.15 6.88 -1.87
C PHE A 77 26.49 7.97 -2.90
N TYR A 78 27.45 8.84 -2.59
CA TYR A 78 27.79 10.04 -3.37
C TYR A 78 26.63 11.05 -3.50
N ILE A 79 25.69 11.01 -2.55
CA ILE A 79 24.52 11.89 -2.52
C ILE A 79 24.73 13.04 -1.53
N ASN A 80 24.42 14.26 -1.95
CA ASN A 80 24.42 15.43 -1.07
C ASN A 80 23.23 15.35 -0.07
N ARG A 81 23.45 15.73 1.20
CA ARG A 81 22.43 15.76 2.26
C ARG A 81 21.13 16.47 1.88
N TRP A 82 21.21 17.59 1.17
CA TRP A 82 20.04 18.35 0.74
C TRP A 82 19.30 17.69 -0.40
N VAL A 83 20.03 17.04 -1.31
CA VAL A 83 19.44 16.25 -2.40
C VAL A 83 18.69 15.06 -1.81
N SER A 84 19.32 14.33 -0.88
CA SER A 84 18.67 13.20 -0.20
C SER A 84 17.44 13.64 0.59
N PHE A 85 17.48 14.81 1.24
CA PHE A 85 16.33 15.36 1.95
C PHE A 85 15.19 15.72 0.98
N LEU A 86 15.51 16.39 -0.13
CA LEU A 86 14.52 16.74 -1.15
C LEU A 86 13.89 15.50 -1.81
N MET A 87 14.66 14.42 -1.99
CA MET A 87 14.16 13.15 -2.50
C MET A 87 13.01 12.57 -1.66
N LEU A 88 13.00 12.78 -0.34
CA LEU A 88 11.92 12.31 0.55
C LEU A 88 10.57 12.94 0.19
N PHE A 89 10.57 14.21 -0.20
CA PHE A 89 9.34 14.91 -0.58
C PHE A 89 9.01 14.67 -2.05
N ALA A 90 10.03 14.63 -2.90
CA ALA A 90 9.87 14.40 -4.33
C ALA A 90 9.21 13.04 -4.62
N ILE A 91 9.59 11.97 -3.91
CA ILE A 91 9.00 10.65 -4.13
C ILE A 91 7.50 10.62 -3.79
N ILE A 92 7.10 11.28 -2.70
CA ILE A 92 5.70 11.36 -2.30
C ILE A 92 4.91 12.13 -3.35
N PHE A 93 5.46 13.26 -3.81
CA PHE A 93 4.85 14.07 -4.85
C PHE A 93 4.65 13.27 -6.14
N ILE A 94 5.70 12.58 -6.63
CA ILE A 94 5.65 11.78 -7.85
C ILE A 94 4.61 10.64 -7.75
N CYS A 95 4.43 10.05 -6.57
CA CYS A 95 3.44 8.99 -6.39
C CYS A 95 1.99 9.51 -6.24
N VAL A 96 1.81 10.71 -5.69
CA VAL A 96 0.48 11.27 -5.38
C VAL A 96 -0.08 12.11 -6.53
N PHE A 97 0.78 12.89 -7.20
CA PHE A 97 0.39 13.81 -8.26
C PHE A 97 -0.39 13.14 -9.41
N PRO A 98 0.03 11.98 -9.95
CA PRO A 98 -0.69 11.34 -11.05
C PRO A 98 -2.14 10.98 -10.70
N ALA A 99 -2.42 10.62 -9.44
CA ALA A 99 -3.78 10.31 -9.00
C ALA A 99 -4.66 11.57 -8.99
N TYR A 100 -4.17 12.67 -8.43
CA TYR A 100 -4.89 13.94 -8.46
C TYR A 100 -5.02 14.52 -9.86
N TRP A 101 -4.04 14.31 -10.74
CA TRP A 101 -4.12 14.73 -12.13
C TRP A 101 -5.19 13.95 -12.88
N SER A 102 -5.30 12.64 -12.62
CA SER A 102 -6.20 11.76 -13.35
C SER A 102 -7.65 11.81 -12.84
N THR A 103 -7.86 11.89 -11.53
CA THR A 103 -9.21 11.77 -10.92
C THR A 103 -9.59 12.94 -10.02
N GLY A 104 -8.72 13.94 -9.82
CA GLY A 104 -8.99 15.07 -8.92
C GLY A 104 -9.04 14.73 -7.41
N ILE A 105 -8.94 13.45 -7.07
CA ILE A 105 -9.01 12.92 -5.71
C ILE A 105 -7.77 12.08 -5.40
N LEU A 106 -7.49 11.91 -4.11
CA LEU A 106 -6.43 11.00 -3.68
C LEU A 106 -6.75 9.58 -4.14
N GLY A 107 -5.78 8.94 -4.81
CA GLY A 107 -5.90 7.53 -5.20
C GLY A 107 -6.23 6.64 -4.00
N GLN A 108 -6.88 5.50 -4.26
CA GLN A 108 -7.18 4.50 -3.23
C GLN A 108 -5.92 4.15 -2.42
N HIS A 109 -6.10 3.64 -1.19
CA HIS A 109 -5.03 3.32 -0.23
C HIS A 109 -3.81 2.58 -0.82
N ARG A 110 -3.97 1.87 -1.94
CA ARG A 110 -2.88 1.21 -2.69
C ARG A 110 -1.80 2.19 -3.17
N THR A 111 -2.17 3.37 -3.67
CA THR A 111 -1.21 4.38 -4.15
C THR A 111 -0.31 4.89 -3.02
N LEU A 112 -0.90 5.05 -1.82
CA LEU A 112 -0.17 5.47 -0.62
C LEU A 112 0.82 4.40 -0.14
N ASN A 113 0.46 3.12 -0.23
CA ASN A 113 1.37 2.04 0.15
C ASN A 113 2.61 2.01 -0.74
N VAL A 114 2.46 2.27 -2.04
CA VAL A 114 3.59 2.37 -2.98
C VAL A 114 4.47 3.56 -2.63
N ALA A 115 3.87 4.73 -2.38
CA ALA A 115 4.60 5.92 -1.96
C ALA A 115 5.37 5.67 -0.65
N TYR A 116 4.74 5.03 0.33
CA TYR A 116 5.36 4.70 1.61
C TYR A 116 6.51 3.70 1.48
N PHE A 117 6.38 2.70 0.60
CA PHE A 117 7.44 1.74 0.31
C PHE A 117 8.72 2.43 -0.19
N PHE A 118 8.61 3.28 -1.21
CA PHE A 118 9.77 4.02 -1.70
C PHE A 118 10.27 5.06 -0.69
N PHE A 119 9.36 5.68 0.06
CA PHE A 119 9.72 6.59 1.15
C PHE A 119 10.62 5.91 2.18
N ILE A 120 10.31 4.67 2.62
CA ILE A 120 11.14 3.93 3.58
C ILE A 120 12.57 3.73 3.03
N ILE A 121 12.71 3.36 1.76
CA ILE A 121 14.03 3.15 1.13
C ILE A 121 14.83 4.46 1.14
N ILE A 122 14.21 5.55 0.66
CA ILE A 122 14.86 6.86 0.60
C ILE A 122 15.13 7.41 2.01
N TRP A 123 14.28 7.10 2.99
CA TRP A 123 14.47 7.43 4.40
C TRP A 123 15.77 6.85 4.95
N PHE A 124 16.04 5.56 4.72
CA PHE A 124 17.29 4.96 5.19
C PHE A 124 18.52 5.48 4.43
N ILE A 125 18.40 5.78 3.13
CA ILE A 125 19.45 6.48 2.39
C ILE A 125 19.71 7.86 3.02
N ASN A 126 18.65 8.60 3.35
CA ASN A 126 18.74 9.90 4.01
C ASN A 126 19.43 9.82 5.36
N LEU A 127 19.06 8.84 6.19
CA LEU A 127 19.72 8.58 7.46
C LEU A 127 21.21 8.31 7.28
N THR A 128 21.62 7.47 6.33
CA THR A 128 23.06 7.25 6.06
C THR A 128 23.79 8.55 5.73
N VAL A 129 23.23 9.38 4.84
CA VAL A 129 23.86 10.65 4.45
C VAL A 129 24.01 11.58 5.65
N TRP A 130 22.97 11.74 6.47
CA TRP A 130 23.00 12.60 7.64
C TRP A 130 23.85 12.06 8.80
N PHE A 131 23.81 10.75 9.05
CA PHE A 131 24.62 10.11 10.09
C PHE A 131 26.11 10.21 9.79
N ASN A 132 26.51 10.05 8.52
CA ASN A 132 27.90 10.24 8.13
C ASN A 132 28.33 11.71 8.26
N PHE A 133 27.46 12.65 7.87
CA PHE A 133 27.74 14.08 8.02
C PHE A 133 27.95 14.50 9.49
N TYR A 134 27.17 13.95 10.41
CA TYR A 134 27.29 14.24 11.84
C TYR A 134 28.17 13.26 12.62
N GLN A 135 28.89 12.37 11.94
CA GLN A 135 29.60 11.26 12.58
C GLN A 135 30.59 11.73 13.66
N GLU A 136 31.39 12.76 13.37
CA GLU A 136 32.40 13.29 14.31
C GLU A 136 31.77 13.76 15.62
N LYS A 137 30.51 14.23 15.56
CA LYS A 137 29.74 14.70 16.72
C LYS A 137 28.98 13.57 17.42
N MET A 138 28.82 12.41 16.77
CA MET A 138 27.96 11.32 17.23
C MET A 138 28.75 10.04 17.56
N ASN A 139 29.80 10.15 18.38
CA ASN A 139 30.52 8.98 18.88
C ASN A 139 29.82 8.27 20.06
N TYR A 140 28.49 8.12 19.99
CA TYR A 140 27.72 7.41 20.99
C TYR A 140 27.52 5.95 20.58
N GLN A 141 27.68 5.03 21.54
CA GLN A 141 27.28 3.63 21.40
C GLN A 141 26.03 3.36 22.24
N ILE A 142 24.95 2.97 21.56
CA ILE A 142 23.70 2.56 22.20
C ILE A 142 23.94 1.29 23.01
N LYS A 143 23.66 1.34 24.31
CA LYS A 143 23.76 0.19 25.23
C LYS A 143 22.83 -0.95 24.78
N LYS A 144 23.26 -2.20 25.01
CA LYS A 144 22.50 -3.41 24.62
C LYS A 144 21.03 -3.38 25.11
N ARG A 145 20.79 -3.02 26.37
CA ARG A 145 19.44 -2.91 26.95
C ARG A 145 18.54 -1.91 26.21
N ILE A 146 19.09 -0.76 25.79
CA ILE A 146 18.34 0.25 25.03
C ILE A 146 18.01 -0.28 23.64
N LYS A 147 18.95 -1.00 23.00
CA LYS A 147 18.71 -1.64 21.71
C LYS A 147 17.59 -2.69 21.78
N GLU A 148 17.57 -3.51 22.82
CA GLU A 148 16.49 -4.48 23.07
C GLU A 148 15.13 -3.78 23.25
N GLN A 149 15.09 -2.70 24.03
CA GLN A 149 13.88 -1.89 24.20
C GLN A 149 13.41 -1.26 22.89
N LEU A 150 14.31 -0.67 22.11
CA LEU A 150 13.99 -0.11 20.78
C LEU A 150 13.46 -1.19 19.82
N PHE A 151 14.02 -2.40 19.88
CA PHE A 151 13.54 -3.52 19.08
C PHE A 151 12.14 -3.96 19.50
N ILE A 152 11.86 -4.01 20.81
CA ILE A 152 10.50 -4.27 21.32
C ILE A 152 9.54 -3.16 20.88
N PHE A 153 9.92 -1.88 20.98
CA PHE A 153 9.10 -0.76 20.50
C PHE A 153 8.85 -0.82 18.99
N LEU A 154 9.85 -1.24 18.21
CA LEU A 154 9.69 -1.47 16.78
C LEU A 154 8.63 -2.55 16.52
N LEU A 155 8.73 -3.70 17.19
CA LEU A 155 7.78 -4.80 17.05
C LEU A 155 6.37 -4.36 17.48
N LEU A 156 6.23 -3.82 18.69
CA LEU A 156 4.94 -3.32 19.18
C LEU A 156 4.37 -2.24 18.26
N GLY A 157 5.21 -1.34 17.76
CA GLY A 157 4.80 -0.31 16.82
C GLY A 157 4.24 -0.92 15.53
N ILE A 158 4.91 -1.91 14.94
CA ILE A 158 4.42 -2.61 13.73
C ILE A 158 3.10 -3.34 14.02
N MET A 159 3.00 -4.00 15.18
CA MET A 159 1.83 -4.77 15.57
C MET A 159 0.61 -3.89 15.91
N LEU A 160 0.82 -2.71 16.49
CA LEU A 160 -0.27 -1.87 17.02
C LEU A 160 -0.68 -0.73 16.07
N THR A 161 0.14 -0.39 15.07
CA THR A 161 -0.15 0.71 14.15
C THR A 161 -0.68 0.21 12.80
N GLY A 162 -1.51 1.04 12.15
CA GLY A 162 -2.10 0.74 10.84
C GLY A 162 -2.89 -0.57 10.84
N ASN A 163 -2.60 -1.43 9.87
CA ASN A 163 -3.28 -2.72 9.69
C ASN A 163 -2.60 -3.87 10.44
N GLY A 164 -1.55 -3.63 11.24
CA GLY A 164 -0.79 -4.68 11.91
C GLY A 164 -1.66 -5.54 12.82
N TYR A 165 -2.44 -4.90 13.70
CA TYR A 165 -3.32 -5.59 14.63
C TYR A 165 -4.40 -6.38 13.90
N SER A 166 -5.06 -5.76 12.91
CA SER A 166 -6.08 -6.43 12.10
C SER A 166 -5.52 -7.64 11.36
N ALA A 167 -4.31 -7.56 10.81
CA ALA A 167 -3.67 -8.67 10.12
C ALA A 167 -3.34 -9.82 11.08
N LEU A 168 -2.81 -9.51 12.26
CA LEU A 168 -2.56 -10.51 13.30
C LEU A 168 -3.87 -11.14 13.78
N TYR A 169 -4.89 -10.32 14.02
CA TYR A 169 -6.21 -10.79 14.42
C TYR A 169 -6.79 -11.74 13.37
N ASP A 170 -6.80 -11.37 12.10
CA ASP A 170 -7.33 -12.18 11.00
C ASP A 170 -6.63 -13.56 10.91
N VAL A 171 -5.31 -13.59 11.13
CA VAL A 171 -4.51 -14.82 11.10
C VAL A 171 -4.73 -15.68 12.35
N PHE A 172 -4.58 -15.10 13.54
CA PHE A 172 -4.59 -15.85 14.81
C PHE A 172 -6.00 -16.19 15.32
N SER A 173 -7.02 -15.43 14.94
CA SER A 173 -8.43 -15.79 15.23
C SER A 173 -8.93 -16.96 14.37
N GLY A 174 -8.21 -17.30 13.29
CA GLY A 174 -8.68 -18.25 12.29
C GLY A 174 -9.71 -17.69 11.32
N GLU A 175 -10.08 -16.40 11.40
CA GLU A 175 -11.03 -15.77 10.47
C GLU A 175 -10.57 -15.87 9.02
N ALA A 176 -9.28 -15.62 8.74
CA ALA A 176 -8.72 -15.75 7.40
C ALA A 176 -8.82 -17.20 6.86
N TYR A 177 -8.60 -18.19 7.72
CA TYR A 177 -8.72 -19.60 7.35
C TYR A 177 -10.18 -19.98 7.04
N CYS A 178 -11.12 -19.59 7.90
CA CYS A 178 -12.54 -19.84 7.69
C CYS A 178 -13.07 -19.12 6.43
N TYR A 179 -12.62 -17.89 6.20
CA TYR A 179 -12.91 -17.13 4.99
C TYR A 179 -12.41 -17.85 3.73
N ASN A 180 -11.16 -18.33 3.73
CA ASN A 180 -10.60 -19.10 2.62
C ASN A 180 -11.40 -20.37 2.33
N LYS A 181 -11.84 -21.08 3.39
CA LYS A 181 -12.69 -22.27 3.25
C LYS A 181 -14.03 -21.94 2.59
N GLN A 182 -14.67 -20.84 2.99
CA GLN A 182 -15.95 -20.39 2.41
C GLN A 182 -15.80 -19.98 0.95
N LEU A 183 -14.77 -19.19 0.62
CA LEU A 183 -14.49 -18.80 -0.76
C LEU A 183 -14.15 -19.99 -1.65
N THR A 184 -13.34 -20.93 -1.16
CA THR A 184 -12.98 -22.13 -1.91
C THR A 184 -14.23 -22.96 -2.25
N LYS A 185 -15.11 -23.17 -1.27
CA LYS A 185 -16.39 -23.86 -1.48
C LYS A 185 -17.26 -23.11 -2.49
N ARG A 186 -17.36 -21.79 -2.36
CA ARG A 186 -18.11 -20.96 -3.31
C ARG A 186 -17.57 -21.06 -4.74
N PHE A 187 -16.25 -21.03 -4.91
CA PHE A 187 -15.61 -21.18 -6.22
C PHE A 187 -15.82 -22.57 -6.81
N GLN A 188 -15.84 -23.62 -5.99
CA GLN A 188 -16.21 -24.97 -6.43
C GLN A 188 -17.65 -24.99 -6.94
N ASN A 189 -18.61 -24.47 -6.17
CA ASN A 189 -20.01 -24.39 -6.57
C ASN A 189 -20.20 -23.65 -7.91
N LEU A 190 -19.45 -22.55 -8.12
CA LEU A 190 -19.51 -21.77 -9.36
C LEU A 190 -18.92 -22.53 -10.55
N ARG A 191 -17.84 -23.29 -10.35
CA ARG A 191 -17.25 -24.13 -11.41
C ARG A 191 -18.19 -25.27 -11.79
N GLU A 192 -18.83 -25.90 -10.82
CA GLU A 192 -19.82 -26.97 -11.05
C GLU A 192 -21.11 -26.42 -11.67
N ALA A 193 -21.50 -25.20 -11.30
CA ALA A 193 -22.66 -24.53 -11.86
C ALA A 193 -22.60 -24.44 -13.38
N LYS A 194 -21.40 -24.36 -13.98
CA LYS A 194 -21.22 -24.35 -15.44
C LYS A 194 -21.89 -25.54 -16.14
N TYR A 195 -21.93 -26.71 -15.51
CA TYR A 195 -22.44 -27.95 -16.10
C TYR A 195 -23.90 -28.24 -15.73
N THR A 196 -24.55 -27.36 -14.96
CA THR A 196 -25.97 -27.52 -14.59
C THR A 196 -26.90 -26.74 -15.51
N ILE A 197 -28.10 -27.26 -15.72
CA ILE A 197 -29.16 -26.64 -16.54
C ILE A 197 -29.78 -25.41 -15.84
N LYS A 198 -29.67 -25.32 -14.50
CA LYS A 198 -30.25 -24.20 -13.72
C LYS A 198 -29.61 -22.87 -14.12
N ARG A 199 -30.46 -21.89 -14.49
CA ARG A 199 -30.02 -20.50 -14.76
C ARG A 199 -29.60 -19.76 -13.50
N ASN A 200 -30.28 -20.00 -12.38
CA ASN A 200 -29.99 -19.27 -11.15
C ASN A 200 -28.98 -20.04 -10.30
N VAL A 201 -27.89 -19.38 -9.93
CA VAL A 201 -26.86 -19.87 -9.03
C VAL A 201 -26.96 -19.09 -7.73
N VAL A 202 -27.58 -19.70 -6.72
CA VAL A 202 -27.74 -19.10 -5.40
C VAL A 202 -26.54 -19.46 -4.53
N LEU A 203 -25.92 -18.45 -3.93
CA LEU A 203 -24.74 -18.61 -3.08
C LEU A 203 -25.02 -18.06 -1.68
N SER A 204 -24.63 -18.82 -0.66
CA SER A 204 -24.75 -18.37 0.73
C SER A 204 -23.80 -17.21 1.05
N PRO A 205 -24.19 -16.26 1.92
CA PRO A 205 -23.37 -15.10 2.27
C PRO A 205 -22.10 -15.50 3.03
N LEU A 206 -21.03 -14.73 2.83
CA LEU A 206 -19.80 -14.90 3.62
C LEU A 206 -20.07 -14.49 5.07
N THR A 207 -19.80 -15.39 6.00
CA THR A 207 -20.00 -15.14 7.44
C THR A 207 -18.73 -14.65 8.11
N ASN A 208 -17.55 -15.13 7.68
CA ASN A 208 -16.25 -14.63 8.16
C ASN A 208 -15.74 -13.54 7.22
N LYS A 209 -15.43 -12.37 7.76
CA LYS A 209 -15.05 -11.18 6.98
C LYS A 209 -13.76 -10.56 7.56
N PRO A 210 -12.60 -11.22 7.34
CA PRO A 210 -11.31 -10.75 7.83
C PRO A 210 -11.05 -9.31 7.36
N ARG A 211 -10.66 -8.44 8.29
CA ARG A 211 -10.57 -6.97 8.07
C ARG A 211 -9.57 -6.59 6.98
N CYS A 212 -8.50 -7.36 6.81
CA CYS A 212 -7.43 -7.09 5.87
C CYS A 212 -7.67 -7.69 4.48
N LEU A 213 -8.60 -8.64 4.32
CA LEU A 213 -8.81 -9.38 3.07
C LEU A 213 -10.21 -9.16 2.47
N PHE A 214 -11.23 -8.95 3.29
CA PHE A 214 -12.60 -8.77 2.81
C PHE A 214 -12.82 -7.35 2.28
N VAL A 215 -13.31 -7.24 1.04
CA VAL A 215 -13.64 -5.96 0.40
C VAL A 215 -15.16 -5.81 0.26
N SER A 216 -15.79 -6.74 -0.44
CA SER A 216 -17.24 -6.79 -0.65
C SER A 216 -17.68 -8.23 -0.90
N ASP A 217 -18.97 -8.50 -0.69
CA ASP A 217 -19.62 -9.74 -1.10
C ASP A 217 -20.50 -9.49 -2.33
N ILE A 218 -20.96 -10.55 -2.99
CA ILE A 218 -22.02 -10.49 -4.00
C ILE A 218 -23.32 -9.98 -3.36
N THR A 219 -24.26 -9.54 -4.19
CA THR A 219 -25.56 -9.02 -3.74
C THR A 219 -26.72 -9.87 -4.24
N SER A 220 -27.93 -9.57 -3.78
CA SER A 220 -29.17 -10.15 -4.30
C SER A 220 -29.57 -9.59 -5.68
N ASN A 221 -28.94 -8.50 -6.13
CA ASN A 221 -29.19 -7.95 -7.46
C ASN A 221 -28.25 -8.62 -8.48
N PRO A 222 -28.77 -9.40 -9.45
CA PRO A 222 -27.94 -10.10 -10.44
C PRO A 222 -27.19 -9.15 -11.37
N LYS A 223 -27.65 -7.88 -11.50
CA LYS A 223 -27.02 -6.85 -12.31
C LYS A 223 -25.96 -6.05 -11.55
N ASP A 224 -25.72 -6.35 -10.27
CA ASP A 224 -24.63 -5.74 -9.52
C ASP A 224 -23.27 -6.09 -10.14
N TRP A 225 -22.36 -5.12 -10.17
CA TRP A 225 -21.07 -5.28 -10.85
C TRP A 225 -20.22 -6.41 -10.25
N VAL A 226 -20.35 -6.72 -8.95
CA VAL A 226 -19.64 -7.84 -8.33
C VAL A 226 -20.20 -9.16 -8.86
N ASN A 227 -21.52 -9.29 -8.95
CA ASN A 227 -22.18 -10.47 -9.50
C ASN A 227 -21.80 -10.67 -10.97
N LEU A 228 -21.83 -9.60 -11.77
CA LEU A 228 -21.42 -9.63 -13.18
C LEU A 228 -19.94 -9.99 -13.35
N ALA A 229 -19.05 -9.49 -12.47
CA ALA A 229 -17.64 -9.86 -12.49
C ALA A 229 -17.44 -11.36 -12.23
N TYR A 230 -18.22 -11.95 -11.32
CA TYR A 230 -18.22 -13.40 -11.10
C TYR A 230 -18.74 -14.16 -12.33
N VAL A 231 -19.84 -13.72 -12.93
CA VAL A 231 -20.39 -14.32 -14.16
C VAL A 231 -19.33 -14.35 -15.27
N GLN A 232 -18.65 -13.23 -15.51
CA GLN A 232 -17.61 -13.13 -16.52
C GLN A 232 -16.39 -14.01 -16.19
N PHE A 233 -15.90 -13.95 -14.94
CA PHE A 233 -14.72 -14.71 -14.52
C PHE A 233 -14.91 -16.23 -14.64
N PHE A 234 -16.10 -16.73 -14.26
CA PHE A 234 -16.42 -18.15 -14.34
C PHE A 234 -17.05 -18.59 -15.67
N LYS A 235 -17.21 -17.66 -16.64
CA LYS A 235 -17.84 -17.89 -17.95
C LYS A 235 -19.25 -18.49 -17.83
N LEU A 236 -20.09 -17.83 -17.04
CA LEU A 236 -21.45 -18.25 -16.73
C LEU A 236 -22.48 -17.29 -17.35
N GLU A 237 -22.23 -16.79 -18.56
CA GLU A 237 -22.98 -15.70 -19.22
C GLU A 237 -24.50 -15.97 -19.33
N GLU A 238 -24.91 -17.24 -19.35
CA GLU A 238 -26.31 -17.65 -19.38
C GLU A 238 -26.96 -17.79 -17.98
N LYS A 239 -26.23 -17.47 -16.92
CA LYS A 239 -26.65 -17.67 -15.52
C LYS A 239 -26.69 -16.38 -14.73
N GLU A 240 -27.59 -16.37 -13.76
CA GLU A 240 -27.73 -15.29 -12.79
C GLU A 240 -27.19 -15.73 -11.44
N ILE A 241 -26.22 -14.99 -10.91
CA ILE A 241 -25.68 -15.22 -9.57
C ILE A 241 -26.47 -14.37 -8.58
N LEU A 242 -26.96 -15.00 -7.52
CA LEU A 242 -27.79 -14.37 -6.50
C LEU A 242 -27.25 -14.72 -5.12
N LEU A 243 -27.24 -13.74 -4.21
CA LEU A 243 -27.04 -13.99 -2.79
C LEU A 243 -28.32 -14.59 -2.19
N GLU A 244 -28.16 -15.64 -1.40
CA GLU A 244 -29.24 -16.22 -0.59
C GLU A 244 -29.79 -15.15 0.38
N ASN A 245 -31.09 -14.86 0.29
CA ASN A 245 -31.74 -13.97 1.25
C ASN A 245 -31.81 -14.67 2.60
N LYS A 246 -31.32 -14.00 3.65
CA LYS A 246 -31.48 -14.45 5.04
C LYS A 246 -32.93 -14.30 5.51
#